data_AF-A0A8S3ZVE4-F1
#
_entry.id   AF-A0A8S3ZVE4-F1
#
_cell.length_a   1.000
_cell.length_b   1.000
_cell.length_c   1.000
_cell.angle_alpha   90.00
_cell.angle_beta   90.00
_cell.angle_gamma   90.00
#
_symmetry.space_group_name_H-M   'P 1'
#
loop_
_entity.id
_entity.type
_entity.pdbx_description
1 polymer ?
#
loop_
_entity_poly.entity_id
_entity_poly.type
_entity_poly.pdbx_seq_one_letter_code
_entity_poly.pdbx_strand_id
1 'polypeptide(L)'
;MLHLTRFAASTVVGGLSMLVLKKPNVLSVLTLHAADNKEPCYVGDVIKRRVGFPQPTACCKPLRFKDFIISYDSKNRIPNWVYEHLQYDKLFKDDPCDRRVKVERTQCASNEDKEKPKFTPDCRIHGYHRADAKDYCDTEYEMGLMAQPENYPYDPESFCECFTMTNIVPQVPGFNCGAWFDLECYIREQLVRASKGVYVCSGPLFLPIVEDDKTIKQYDVLGDGEVSVPTHFFKVIVIETNDGQLELESYMMPNSSPEEGEEINLENFLTPLCQIEHHSGLIFFPEKKCFSSNNKRRGARLHAL
;
A
#
# COMPACT_ATOMS: atom_id res chain seq x y z
N MET A 1 -64.74 -11.37 -28.45
CA MET A 1 -65.20 -10.33 -27.52
C MET A 1 -65.16 -10.90 -26.12
N LEU A 2 -64.13 -10.55 -25.35
CA LEU A 2 -64.04 -10.85 -23.93
C LEU A 2 -64.85 -9.81 -23.16
N HIS A 3 -65.74 -10.29 -22.31
CA HIS A 3 -66.30 -9.53 -21.19
C HIS A 3 -66.09 -10.35 -19.91
N LEU A 4 -66.20 -9.64 -18.79
CA LEU A 4 -66.14 -10.06 -17.38
C LEU A 4 -64.75 -10.14 -16.72
N THR A 5 -64.37 -8.98 -16.19
CA THR A 5 -64.05 -8.78 -14.76
C THR A 5 -64.21 -10.00 -13.85
N ARG A 6 -63.14 -10.38 -13.14
CA ARG A 6 -63.24 -11.01 -11.81
C ARG A 6 -62.13 -10.52 -10.88
N PHE A 7 -62.56 -10.15 -9.68
CA PHE A 7 -61.79 -9.76 -8.51
C PHE A 7 -60.76 -10.82 -8.11
N ALA A 8 -59.54 -10.40 -7.77
CA ALA A 8 -58.63 -11.20 -6.96
C ALA A 8 -58.84 -10.81 -5.48
N ALA A 9 -59.49 -11.69 -4.72
CA ALA A 9 -59.52 -11.60 -3.28
C ALA A 9 -58.13 -12.03 -2.74
N SER A 10 -57.50 -11.15 -1.97
CA SER A 10 -56.34 -11.50 -1.16
C SER A 10 -56.83 -12.08 0.15
N THR A 11 -56.52 -13.34 0.41
CA THR A 11 -56.60 -13.91 1.75
C THR A 11 -55.19 -14.30 2.16
N VAL A 12 -54.66 -13.57 3.14
CA VAL A 12 -53.36 -13.82 3.75
C VAL A 12 -53.54 -14.90 4.81
N VAL A 13 -53.06 -16.12 4.53
CA VAL A 13 -52.65 -17.08 5.55
C VAL A 13 -51.41 -17.79 5.01
N GLY A 14 -50.27 -17.57 5.66
CA GLY A 14 -49.00 -18.23 5.33
C GLY A 14 -48.36 -17.74 4.02
N GLY A 15 -47.51 -16.73 4.12
CA GLY A 15 -46.88 -16.08 2.97
C GLY A 15 -46.06 -17.02 2.08
N LEU A 16 -46.64 -17.42 0.95
CA LEU A 16 -45.93 -17.78 -0.27
C LEU A 16 -46.57 -16.98 -1.41
N SER A 17 -45.81 -16.07 -2.01
CA SER A 17 -46.15 -15.47 -3.31
C SER A 17 -45.20 -16.06 -4.35
N MET A 18 -45.69 -17.00 -5.16
CA MET A 18 -44.95 -17.56 -6.28
C MET A 18 -45.16 -16.68 -7.51
N LEU A 19 -44.10 -16.03 -8.00
CA LEU A 19 -44.10 -15.43 -9.33
C LEU A 19 -43.62 -16.48 -10.34
N VAL A 20 -44.56 -17.08 -11.09
CA VAL A 20 -44.24 -18.08 -12.11
C VAL A 20 -44.07 -17.38 -13.46
N LEU A 21 -42.83 -17.22 -13.93
CA LEU A 21 -42.52 -16.85 -15.32
C LEU A 21 -42.24 -18.13 -16.13
N LYS A 22 -43.12 -18.46 -17.09
CA LYS A 22 -42.92 -19.57 -18.03
C LYS A 22 -42.03 -19.15 -19.20
N LYS A 23 -40.83 -19.75 -19.29
CA LYS A 23 -40.16 -20.05 -20.57
C LYS A 23 -39.78 -21.54 -20.57
N PRO A 24 -39.87 -22.25 -21.72
CA PRO A 24 -39.66 -23.68 -21.78
C PRO A 24 -38.16 -23.99 -21.87
N ASN A 25 -37.75 -25.07 -21.19
CA ASN A 25 -36.47 -25.76 -21.32
C ASN A 25 -35.24 -25.05 -20.71
N VAL A 26 -35.13 -25.13 -19.38
CA VAL A 26 -33.99 -25.65 -18.58
C VAL A 26 -34.39 -25.44 -17.12
N LEU A 27 -34.64 -26.53 -16.39
CA LEU A 27 -34.97 -26.47 -14.98
C LEU A 27 -33.66 -26.36 -14.18
N SER A 28 -33.09 -25.16 -14.04
CA SER A 28 -32.08 -24.92 -13.01
C SER A 28 -32.80 -24.70 -11.69
N VAL A 29 -32.82 -25.72 -10.84
CA VAL A 29 -33.30 -25.59 -9.47
C VAL A 29 -32.26 -24.75 -8.72
N LEU A 30 -32.50 -23.44 -8.64
CA LEU A 30 -31.86 -22.57 -7.66
C LEU A 30 -32.43 -22.95 -6.29
N THR A 31 -31.75 -23.84 -5.59
CA THR A 31 -32.02 -24.11 -4.18
C THR A 31 -31.66 -22.85 -3.39
N LEU A 32 -32.62 -21.93 -3.24
CA LEU A 32 -32.57 -20.96 -2.15
C LEU A 32 -32.54 -21.77 -0.86
N HIS A 33 -31.37 -21.86 -0.24
CA HIS A 33 -31.27 -22.37 1.11
C HIS A 33 -32.19 -21.51 1.98
N ALA A 34 -33.24 -22.13 2.52
CA ALA A 34 -33.99 -21.54 3.61
C ALA A 34 -32.98 -21.14 4.68
N ALA A 35 -32.94 -19.86 5.03
CA ALA A 35 -32.12 -19.39 6.13
C ALA A 35 -32.53 -20.19 7.37
N ASP A 36 -31.59 -21.01 7.87
CA ASP A 36 -31.76 -21.77 9.10
C ASP A 36 -32.30 -20.81 10.17
N ASN A 37 -33.55 -21.01 10.60
CA ASN A 37 -34.19 -20.33 11.72
C ASN A 37 -33.58 -20.79 13.06
N LYS A 38 -32.24 -20.93 13.12
CA LYS A 38 -31.53 -21.11 14.38
C LYS A 38 -31.39 -19.75 15.03
N GLU A 39 -31.81 -19.66 16.29
CA GLU A 39 -31.48 -18.50 17.10
C GLU A 39 -29.97 -18.26 17.05
N PRO A 40 -29.52 -17.02 16.82
CA PRO A 40 -28.11 -16.72 16.72
C PRO A 40 -27.42 -17.06 18.05
N CYS A 41 -26.48 -18.00 17.99
CA CYS A 41 -25.73 -18.48 19.16
C CYS A 41 -24.81 -17.39 19.73
N TYR A 42 -24.43 -16.41 18.90
CA TYR A 42 -23.56 -15.31 19.28
C TYR A 42 -24.23 -13.96 19.02
N VAL A 43 -24.07 -13.03 19.96
CA VAL A 43 -24.52 -11.64 19.81
C VAL A 43 -23.95 -10.99 18.55
N GLY A 44 -22.76 -11.40 18.12
CA GLY A 44 -22.13 -10.95 16.88
C GLY A 44 -22.97 -11.22 15.63
N ASP A 45 -23.67 -12.35 15.55
CA ASP A 45 -24.52 -12.68 14.40
C ASP A 45 -25.77 -11.80 14.36
N VAL A 46 -26.32 -11.47 15.54
CA VAL A 46 -27.42 -10.51 15.68
C VAL A 46 -26.96 -9.14 15.21
N ILE A 47 -25.82 -8.65 15.71
CA ILE A 47 -25.28 -7.33 15.39
C ILE A 47 -24.98 -7.24 13.89
N LYS A 48 -24.22 -8.20 13.34
CA LYS A 48 -23.87 -8.24 11.91
C LYS A 48 -25.10 -8.22 11.02
N ARG A 49 -26.16 -8.97 11.38
CA ARG A 49 -27.39 -9.06 10.59
C ARG A 49 -28.26 -7.80 10.71
N ARG A 50 -28.34 -7.19 11.90
CA ARG A 50 -29.26 -6.07 12.16
C ARG A 50 -28.66 -4.70 11.81
N VAL A 51 -27.41 -4.47 12.16
CA VAL A 51 -26.79 -3.13 12.10
C VAL A 51 -25.41 -3.14 11.45
N GLY A 52 -24.84 -4.32 11.18
CA GLY A 52 -23.49 -4.45 10.64
C GLY A 52 -22.41 -4.16 11.67
N PHE A 53 -21.16 -4.44 11.32
CA PHE A 53 -20.00 -4.00 12.10
C PHE A 53 -19.42 -2.72 11.49
N PRO A 54 -18.88 -1.79 12.29
CA PRO A 54 -18.06 -0.71 11.79
C PRO A 54 -16.99 -1.26 10.83
N GLN A 55 -16.83 -0.62 9.68
CA GLN A 55 -15.78 -0.94 8.71
C GLN A 55 -14.87 0.27 8.56
N PRO A 56 -13.55 0.08 8.42
CA PRO A 56 -12.69 1.13 7.89
C PRO A 56 -13.23 1.61 6.55
N THR A 57 -13.08 2.91 6.27
CA THR A 57 -13.54 3.51 5.01
C THR A 57 -12.66 3.16 3.82
N ALA A 58 -11.38 2.91 4.05
CA ALA A 58 -10.56 2.18 3.09
C ALA A 58 -10.99 0.71 3.10
N CYS A 59 -11.10 0.11 1.92
CA CYS A 59 -11.33 -1.33 1.80
C CYS A 59 -10.37 -2.09 2.71
N CYS A 60 -10.86 -3.08 3.46
CA CYS A 60 -10.02 -4.02 4.21
C CYS A 60 -9.06 -4.85 3.32
N LYS A 61 -9.04 -4.57 2.01
CA LYS A 61 -8.20 -5.18 0.99
C LYS A 61 -7.23 -4.11 0.47
N PRO A 62 -5.98 -4.47 0.20
CA PRO A 62 -5.04 -3.57 -0.45
C PRO A 62 -5.62 -2.99 -1.75
N LEU A 63 -5.45 -1.69 -1.95
CA LEU A 63 -5.66 -1.02 -3.21
C LEU A 63 -4.69 -1.60 -4.23
N ARG A 64 -5.21 -1.99 -5.38
CA ARG A 64 -4.41 -2.55 -6.47
C ARG A 64 -4.19 -1.46 -7.51
N PHE A 65 -2.92 -1.18 -7.78
CA PHE A 65 -2.45 -0.46 -8.95
C PHE A 65 -1.85 -1.47 -9.92
N LYS A 66 -1.35 -1.01 -11.06
CA LYS A 66 -0.83 -1.91 -12.10
C LYS A 66 0.44 -2.64 -11.68
N ASP A 67 1.41 -1.92 -11.11
CA ASP A 67 2.72 -2.48 -10.73
C ASP A 67 3.04 -2.43 -9.22
N PHE A 68 2.17 -1.86 -8.40
CA PHE A 68 2.30 -1.86 -6.94
C PHE A 68 0.95 -2.00 -6.23
N ILE A 69 0.99 -2.25 -4.92
CA ILE A 69 -0.20 -2.36 -4.08
C ILE A 69 -0.06 -1.52 -2.82
N ILE A 70 -1.17 -0.97 -2.32
CA ILE A 70 -1.19 -0.09 -1.15
C ILE A 70 -2.19 -0.58 -0.11
N SER A 71 -1.78 -0.68 1.14
CA SER A 71 -2.71 -0.66 2.28
C SER A 71 -2.81 0.77 2.80
N TYR A 72 -4.02 1.31 2.94
CA TYR A 72 -4.23 2.72 3.26
C TYR A 72 -4.81 2.92 4.66
N ASP A 73 -4.26 3.87 5.42
CA ASP A 73 -4.76 4.27 6.73
C ASP A 73 -5.72 5.46 6.58
N SER A 74 -7.02 5.19 6.68
CA SER A 74 -8.06 6.23 6.63
C SER A 74 -8.02 7.21 7.80
N LYS A 75 -7.39 6.84 8.93
CA LYS A 75 -7.29 7.71 10.11
C LYS A 75 -6.12 8.68 9.96
N ASN A 76 -4.98 8.20 9.50
CA ASN A 76 -3.79 9.05 9.34
C ASN A 76 -3.70 9.70 7.95
N ARG A 77 -4.56 9.29 7.01
CA ARG A 77 -4.66 9.78 5.62
C ARG A 77 -3.39 9.54 4.79
N ILE A 78 -2.64 8.51 5.15
CA ILE A 78 -1.39 8.06 4.53
C ILE A 78 -1.41 6.54 4.33
N PRO A 79 -0.54 5.94 3.49
CA PRO A 79 -0.44 4.49 3.41
C PRO A 79 0.00 3.88 4.74
N ASN A 80 -0.57 2.73 5.13
CA ASN A 80 0.05 1.84 6.11
C ASN A 80 1.36 1.27 5.55
N TRP A 81 1.32 0.88 4.27
CA TRP A 81 2.46 0.39 3.51
C TRP A 81 2.15 0.40 2.02
N VAL A 82 3.20 0.48 1.22
CA VAL A 82 3.21 0.33 -0.24
C VAL A 82 4.18 -0.79 -0.59
N TYR A 83 3.75 -1.71 -1.46
CA TYR A 83 4.50 -2.91 -1.81
C TYR A 83 4.75 -2.95 -3.32
N GLU A 84 6.02 -3.08 -3.70
CA GLU A 84 6.50 -3.05 -5.08
C GLU A 84 7.26 -4.36 -5.40
N HIS A 85 7.27 -4.74 -6.68
CA HIS A 85 8.12 -5.80 -7.20
C HIS A 85 8.94 -5.27 -8.38
N LEU A 86 10.23 -5.05 -8.11
CA LEU A 86 11.17 -4.45 -9.03
C LEU A 86 11.99 -5.55 -9.71
N GLN A 87 12.12 -5.44 -11.03
CA GLN A 87 12.82 -6.41 -11.85
C GLN A 87 13.70 -5.70 -12.87
N TYR A 88 14.86 -6.27 -13.15
CA TYR A 88 15.82 -5.71 -14.11
C TYR A 88 15.17 -5.41 -15.47
N ASP A 89 14.41 -6.36 -15.99
CA ASP A 89 13.73 -6.23 -17.29
C ASP A 89 12.65 -5.14 -17.32
N LYS A 90 12.15 -4.68 -16.17
CA LYS A 90 11.18 -3.58 -16.12
C LYS A 90 11.85 -2.21 -16.02
N LEU A 91 13.00 -2.13 -15.35
CA LEU A 91 13.68 -0.86 -15.07
C LEU A 91 14.76 -0.52 -16.10
N PHE A 92 15.48 -1.52 -16.63
CA PHE A 92 16.72 -1.29 -17.39
C PHE A 92 16.72 -1.87 -18.81
N LYS A 93 15.68 -2.59 -19.24
CA LYS A 93 15.67 -3.27 -20.56
C LYS A 93 15.94 -2.35 -21.75
N ASP A 94 15.56 -1.08 -21.64
CA ASP A 94 15.70 -0.07 -22.70
C ASP A 94 16.61 1.07 -22.23
N ASP A 95 17.47 0.84 -21.21
CA ASP A 95 18.40 1.84 -20.68
C ASP A 95 19.60 1.99 -21.63
N PRO A 96 19.75 3.14 -22.33
CA PRO A 96 20.87 3.35 -23.26
C PRO A 96 22.23 3.44 -22.56
N CYS A 97 22.26 3.61 -21.23
CA CYS A 97 23.47 3.68 -20.43
C CYS A 97 23.92 2.31 -19.90
N ASP A 98 23.07 1.27 -19.94
CA ASP A 98 23.45 -0.09 -19.53
C ASP A 98 24.14 -0.84 -20.67
N ARG A 99 25.43 -1.16 -20.49
CA ARG A 99 26.25 -1.89 -21.46
C ARG A 99 25.73 -3.30 -21.80
N ARG A 100 24.84 -3.86 -20.98
CA ARG A 100 24.18 -5.16 -21.22
C ARG A 100 23.05 -5.07 -22.25
N VAL A 101 22.53 -3.86 -22.50
CA VAL A 101 21.43 -3.62 -23.41
C VAL A 101 21.94 -3.30 -24.81
N LYS A 102 21.46 -4.03 -25.81
CA LYS A 102 21.60 -3.63 -27.22
C LYS A 102 20.40 -2.77 -27.59
N VAL A 103 20.49 -1.47 -27.35
CA VAL A 103 19.43 -0.55 -27.79
C VAL A 103 19.48 -0.41 -29.31
N GLU A 104 18.46 -0.94 -30.00
CA GLU A 104 18.19 -0.53 -31.38
C GLU A 104 17.73 0.94 -31.32
N ARG A 105 18.55 1.85 -31.89
CA ARG A 105 18.32 3.30 -31.89
C ARG A 105 17.02 3.65 -32.60
N THR A 106 15.90 3.53 -31.90
CA THR A 106 14.61 4.05 -32.31
C THR A 106 14.34 5.28 -31.47
N GLN A 107 14.74 6.42 -32.03
CA GLN A 107 14.42 7.80 -31.63
C GLN A 107 14.03 8.02 -30.16
N CYS A 108 15.01 8.41 -29.34
CA CYS A 108 14.76 9.04 -28.06
C CYS A 108 13.96 10.33 -28.29
N ALA A 109 12.65 10.30 -28.12
CA ALA A 109 11.86 11.51 -27.99
C ALA A 109 12.31 12.22 -26.72
N SER A 110 12.83 13.44 -26.86
CA SER A 110 13.15 14.32 -25.74
C SER A 110 11.92 14.47 -24.84
N ASN A 111 12.03 14.04 -23.58
CA ASN A 111 10.97 14.11 -22.57
C ASN A 111 10.68 15.55 -22.07
N GLU A 112 11.20 16.58 -22.75
CA GLU A 112 11.17 17.97 -22.28
C GLU A 112 9.79 18.64 -22.41
N ASP A 113 8.88 18.09 -23.22
CA ASP A 113 7.55 18.68 -23.50
C ASP A 113 6.36 18.00 -22.80
N LYS A 114 6.58 16.98 -21.96
CA LYS A 114 5.48 16.33 -21.22
C LYS A 114 5.23 17.05 -19.90
N GLU A 115 4.02 17.60 -19.74
CA GLU A 115 3.56 18.19 -18.47
C GLU A 115 3.76 17.17 -17.33
N LYS A 116 4.43 17.59 -16.25
CA LYS A 116 4.66 16.72 -15.09
C LYS A 116 3.30 16.23 -14.52
N PRO A 117 3.18 14.96 -14.13
CA PRO A 117 1.95 14.47 -13.51
C PRO A 117 1.59 15.31 -12.29
N LYS A 118 0.30 15.60 -12.12
CA LYS A 118 -0.22 16.31 -10.96
C LYS A 118 -0.59 15.30 -9.88
N PHE A 119 -0.39 15.68 -8.62
CA PHE A 119 -0.88 14.90 -7.50
C PHE A 119 -2.40 14.90 -7.49
N THR A 120 -3.02 13.72 -7.43
CA THR A 120 -4.48 13.58 -7.54
C THR A 120 -5.07 12.78 -6.38
N PRO A 121 -6.17 13.25 -5.77
CA PRO A 121 -6.85 12.49 -4.72
C PRO A 121 -7.43 11.17 -5.24
N ASP A 122 -7.35 10.09 -4.44
CA ASP A 122 -7.92 8.79 -4.84
C ASP A 122 -9.42 8.72 -4.58
N CYS A 123 -10.22 8.66 -5.65
CA CYS A 123 -11.68 8.55 -5.58
C CYS A 123 -12.19 7.22 -4.99
N ARG A 124 -11.33 6.20 -4.86
CA ARG A 124 -11.66 4.94 -4.16
C ARG A 124 -11.78 5.13 -2.64
N ILE A 125 -11.18 6.20 -2.11
CA ILE A 125 -11.24 6.54 -0.68
C ILE A 125 -12.39 7.52 -0.43
N HIS A 126 -13.17 7.26 0.61
CA HIS A 126 -14.26 8.14 1.02
C HIS A 126 -13.75 9.56 1.34
N GLY A 127 -14.47 10.60 0.92
CA GLY A 127 -13.99 11.99 0.96
C GLY A 127 -13.52 12.49 2.33
N TYR A 128 -14.12 12.01 3.43
CA TYR A 128 -13.71 12.36 4.81
C TYR A 128 -12.34 11.81 5.25
N HIS A 129 -11.81 10.84 4.50
CA HIS A 129 -10.60 10.10 4.85
C HIS A 129 -9.55 10.17 3.75
N ARG A 130 -9.74 11.07 2.79
CA ARG A 130 -8.89 11.21 1.61
C ARG A 130 -7.98 12.42 1.81
N ALA A 131 -6.67 12.23 1.67
CA ALA A 131 -5.72 13.34 1.56
C ALA A 131 -5.88 14.05 0.21
N ASP A 132 -5.64 15.35 0.20
CA ASP A 132 -5.60 16.19 -0.99
C ASP A 132 -4.28 16.98 -1.03
N ALA A 133 -3.82 17.35 -2.24
CA ALA A 133 -2.58 18.10 -2.39
C ALA A 133 -2.61 19.44 -1.63
N LYS A 134 -3.80 20.04 -1.46
CA LYS A 134 -3.98 21.26 -0.66
C LYS A 134 -3.57 21.11 0.80
N ASP A 135 -3.62 19.89 1.37
CA ASP A 135 -3.26 19.66 2.77
C ASP A 135 -1.76 19.85 3.00
N TYR A 136 -0.96 19.75 1.93
CA TYR A 136 0.50 19.91 1.94
C TYR A 136 0.93 21.34 1.58
N CYS A 137 0.02 22.17 1.08
CA CYS A 137 0.32 23.56 0.70
C CYS A 137 0.67 24.40 1.93
N ASP A 138 1.63 25.32 1.77
CA ASP A 138 2.09 26.23 2.82
C ASP A 138 2.61 25.52 4.09
N THR A 139 3.05 24.26 3.95
CA THR A 139 3.74 23.49 4.99
C THR A 139 5.24 23.39 4.70
N GLU A 140 6.02 22.96 5.68
CA GLU A 140 7.46 22.68 5.53
C GLU A 140 7.76 21.27 5.00
N TYR A 141 6.70 20.49 4.72
CA TYR A 141 6.79 19.11 4.28
C TYR A 141 6.57 18.98 2.76
N GLU A 142 7.30 18.06 2.16
CA GLU A 142 7.11 17.65 0.76
C GLU A 142 6.11 16.49 0.66
N MET A 143 5.51 16.37 -0.53
CA MET A 143 4.74 15.19 -0.93
C MET A 143 5.70 14.04 -1.27
N GLY A 144 6.11 13.31 -0.24
CA GLY A 144 6.98 12.14 -0.34
C GLY A 144 6.28 10.95 -0.98
N LEU A 145 6.93 10.33 -1.96
CA LEU A 145 6.43 9.17 -2.69
C LEU A 145 6.93 7.87 -2.04
N MET A 146 6.02 6.93 -1.78
CA MET A 146 6.42 5.62 -1.22
C MET A 146 6.80 4.62 -2.31
N ALA A 147 6.04 4.56 -3.40
CA ALA A 147 6.44 4.00 -4.69
C ALA A 147 6.88 5.13 -5.63
N GLN A 148 8.07 5.02 -6.21
CA GLN A 148 8.67 6.06 -7.04
C GLN A 148 8.34 5.86 -8.52
N PRO A 149 8.05 6.92 -9.28
CA PRO A 149 7.80 6.82 -10.72
C PRO A 149 9.02 6.32 -11.49
N GLU A 150 10.25 6.56 -11.01
CA GLU A 150 11.50 6.03 -11.57
C GLU A 150 11.61 4.49 -11.49
N ASN A 151 10.75 3.83 -10.70
CA ASN A 151 10.64 2.37 -10.70
C ASN A 151 9.84 1.84 -11.91
N TYR A 152 9.14 2.73 -12.63
CA TYR A 152 8.26 2.39 -13.77
C TYR A 152 8.55 3.23 -15.03
N PRO A 153 9.82 3.36 -15.46
CA PRO A 153 10.23 4.36 -16.47
C PRO A 153 9.61 4.13 -17.86
N TYR A 154 9.18 2.90 -18.17
CA TYR A 154 8.62 2.52 -19.47
C TYR A 154 7.12 2.21 -19.44
N ASP A 155 6.45 2.42 -18.29
CA ASP A 155 5.01 2.23 -18.16
C ASP A 155 4.33 3.55 -17.74
N PRO A 156 3.82 4.35 -18.69
CA PRO A 156 3.24 5.66 -18.39
C PRO A 156 2.05 5.63 -17.44
N GLU A 157 1.34 4.51 -17.38
CA GLU A 157 0.20 4.33 -16.46
C GLU A 157 0.71 4.17 -15.04
N SER A 158 1.58 3.18 -14.78
CA SER A 158 2.20 2.95 -13.47
C SER A 158 3.00 4.18 -12.99
N PHE A 159 3.69 4.87 -13.91
CA PHE A 159 4.38 6.13 -13.64
C PHE A 159 3.43 7.20 -13.11
N CYS A 160 2.29 7.44 -13.78
CA CYS A 160 1.29 8.41 -13.34
C CYS A 160 0.59 7.97 -12.05
N GLU A 161 0.32 6.67 -11.88
CA GLU A 161 -0.33 6.12 -10.69
C GLU A 161 0.43 6.44 -9.39
N CYS A 162 1.76 6.58 -9.45
CA CYS A 162 2.60 6.96 -8.30
C CYS A 162 2.17 8.30 -7.69
N PHE A 163 1.62 9.23 -8.47
CA PHE A 163 1.19 10.56 -8.02
C PHE A 163 -0.21 10.57 -7.39
N THR A 164 -0.80 9.40 -7.13
CA THR A 164 -2.07 9.29 -6.40
C THR A 164 -1.84 9.56 -4.91
N MET A 165 -2.67 10.39 -4.27
CA MET A 165 -2.49 10.80 -2.86
C MET A 165 -2.43 9.63 -1.86
N THR A 166 -2.95 8.45 -2.19
CA THR A 166 -2.81 7.25 -1.34
C THR A 166 -1.39 6.70 -1.24
N ASN A 167 -0.49 7.11 -2.14
CA ASN A 167 0.94 6.79 -2.16
C ASN A 167 1.79 7.87 -1.46
N ILE A 168 1.17 8.97 -1.02
CA ILE A 168 1.87 10.17 -0.57
C ILE A 168 1.93 10.22 0.96
N VAL A 169 3.09 10.65 1.46
CA VAL A 169 3.38 10.87 2.88
C VAL A 169 4.06 12.23 3.07
N PRO A 170 3.84 12.93 4.20
CA PRO A 170 4.64 14.11 4.54
C PRO A 170 6.09 13.73 4.83
N GLN A 171 7.03 14.24 4.02
CA GLN A 171 8.47 14.03 4.22
C GLN A 171 9.19 15.36 4.40
N VAL A 172 10.19 15.38 5.29
CA VAL A 172 11.09 16.53 5.40
C VAL A 172 11.94 16.61 4.12
N PRO A 173 12.10 17.79 3.49
CA PRO A 173 12.83 17.94 2.23
C PRO A 173 14.22 17.29 2.22
N GLY A 174 15.04 17.57 3.24
CA GLY A 174 16.40 17.02 3.35
C GLY A 174 16.46 15.52 3.59
N PHE A 175 15.38 14.94 4.13
CA PHE A 175 15.23 13.48 4.22
C PHE A 175 14.86 12.88 2.86
N ASN A 176 13.86 13.45 2.19
CA ASN A 176 13.33 12.99 0.91
C ASN A 176 14.41 13.00 -0.20
N CYS A 177 15.13 14.13 -0.36
CA CYS A 177 16.16 14.27 -1.39
C CYS A 177 17.55 13.75 -0.97
N GLY A 178 17.71 13.37 0.31
CA GLY A 178 18.95 12.84 0.86
C GLY A 178 18.85 11.34 1.11
N ALA A 179 18.80 10.95 2.39
CA ALA A 179 18.97 9.57 2.80
C ALA A 179 17.89 8.62 2.23
N TRP A 180 16.65 9.10 2.07
CA TRP A 180 15.58 8.30 1.46
C TRP A 180 15.86 8.04 -0.02
N PHE A 181 16.22 9.08 -0.77
CA PHE A 181 16.61 8.97 -2.18
C PHE A 181 17.85 8.08 -2.38
N ASP A 182 18.86 8.18 -1.50
CA ASP A 182 20.05 7.33 -1.54
C ASP A 182 19.69 5.85 -1.37
N LEU A 183 18.78 5.53 -0.44
CA LEU A 183 18.29 4.16 -0.26
C LEU A 183 17.53 3.66 -1.50
N GLU A 184 16.72 4.52 -2.13
CA GLU A 184 16.01 4.18 -3.36
C GLU A 184 16.94 3.96 -4.55
N CYS A 185 17.99 4.78 -4.67
CA CYS A 185 19.05 4.59 -5.64
C CYS A 185 19.83 3.30 -5.38
N TYR A 186 20.16 2.99 -4.13
CA TYR A 186 20.79 1.73 -3.76
C TYR A 186 19.94 0.52 -4.19
N ILE A 187 18.63 0.54 -3.92
CA ILE A 187 17.72 -0.52 -4.33
C ILE A 187 17.72 -0.69 -5.85
N ARG A 188 17.52 0.39 -6.62
CA ARG A 188 17.47 0.32 -8.09
C ARG A 188 18.82 -0.06 -8.70
N GLU A 189 19.88 0.63 -8.35
CA GLU A 189 21.15 0.54 -9.05
C GLU A 189 22.03 -0.61 -8.57
N GLN A 190 21.89 -1.06 -7.32
CA GLN A 190 22.67 -2.19 -6.80
C GLN A 190 21.83 -3.45 -6.74
N LEU A 191 20.72 -3.45 -6.00
CA LEU A 191 19.96 -4.68 -5.74
C LEU A 191 19.27 -5.19 -7.00
N VAL A 192 18.52 -4.35 -7.72
CA VAL A 192 17.79 -4.77 -8.93
C VAL A 192 18.76 -5.16 -10.06
N ARG A 193 19.92 -4.51 -10.19
CA ARG A 193 20.92 -4.86 -11.22
C ARG A 193 21.63 -6.19 -10.97
N ALA A 194 21.72 -6.63 -9.70
CA ALA A 194 22.49 -7.81 -9.29
C ALA A 194 21.61 -9.06 -9.01
N SER A 195 20.31 -8.88 -8.84
CA SER A 195 19.38 -9.94 -8.42
C SER A 195 18.34 -10.27 -9.49
N LYS A 196 17.61 -11.37 -9.29
CA LYS A 196 16.54 -11.82 -10.19
C LYS A 196 15.26 -11.00 -9.99
N GLY A 197 15.01 -10.57 -8.76
CA GLY A 197 13.86 -9.75 -8.40
C GLY A 197 14.03 -9.16 -7.02
N VAL A 198 13.49 -7.96 -6.81
CA VAL A 198 13.52 -7.27 -5.52
C VAL A 198 12.10 -6.88 -5.14
N TYR A 199 11.69 -7.29 -3.95
CA TYR A 199 10.39 -6.96 -3.38
C TYR A 199 10.59 -5.91 -2.30
N VAL A 200 9.93 -4.76 -2.41
CA VAL A 200 10.13 -3.63 -1.51
C VAL A 200 8.81 -3.28 -0.84
N CYS A 201 8.79 -3.29 0.48
CA CYS A 201 7.67 -2.78 1.27
C CYS A 201 8.11 -1.51 1.99
N SER A 202 7.54 -0.37 1.61
CA SER A 202 7.81 0.93 2.21
C SER A 202 6.63 1.34 3.09
N GLY A 203 6.86 1.93 4.27
CA GLY A 203 5.77 2.44 5.10
C GLY A 203 6.21 3.52 6.11
N PRO A 204 5.27 4.33 6.62
CA PRO A 204 5.52 5.27 7.71
C PRO A 204 5.50 4.59 9.09
N LEU A 205 6.12 5.24 10.08
CA LEU A 205 6.11 4.84 11.48
C LEU A 205 5.93 6.03 12.42
N PHE A 206 5.26 5.76 13.54
CA PHE A 206 5.06 6.71 14.64
C PHE A 206 5.71 6.13 15.90
N LEU A 207 7.00 6.42 16.07
CA LEU A 207 7.79 5.96 17.21
C LEU A 207 7.48 6.84 18.43
N PRO A 208 7.46 6.25 19.64
CA PRO A 208 7.31 7.02 20.84
C PRO A 208 8.61 7.73 21.23
N ILE A 209 8.48 8.86 21.91
CA ILE A 209 9.56 9.56 22.60
C ILE A 209 9.33 9.48 24.12
N VAL A 210 10.39 9.67 24.90
CA VAL A 210 10.29 9.77 26.37
C VAL A 210 10.47 11.23 26.74
N GLU A 211 9.45 11.82 27.36
CA GLU A 211 9.43 13.20 27.85
C GLU A 211 8.87 13.19 29.28
N ASP A 212 9.57 13.82 30.22
CA ASP A 212 9.19 13.86 31.64
C ASP A 212 8.79 12.51 32.24
N ASP A 213 9.63 11.48 32.04
CA ASP A 213 9.41 10.08 32.45
C ASP A 213 8.14 9.41 31.87
N LYS A 214 7.53 9.99 30.83
CA LYS A 214 6.37 9.44 30.12
C LYS A 214 6.73 9.08 28.68
N THR A 215 6.25 7.93 28.25
CA THR A 215 6.32 7.51 26.85
C THR A 215 5.11 8.05 26.09
N ILE A 216 5.34 8.96 25.15
CA ILE A 216 4.29 9.59 24.33
C ILE A 216 4.58 9.40 22.84
N LYS A 217 3.54 9.45 22.01
CA LYS A 217 3.68 9.59 20.55
C LYS A 217 3.28 11.02 20.19
N GLN A 218 4.19 11.74 19.57
CA GLN A 218 3.99 13.11 19.12
C GLN A 218 4.37 13.21 17.65
N TYR A 219 3.52 13.87 16.88
CA TYR A 219 3.69 14.10 15.45
C TYR A 219 2.73 15.20 14.99
N ASP A 220 3.11 15.89 13.93
CA ASP A 220 2.30 16.96 13.35
C ASP A 220 1.16 16.39 12.48
N VAL A 221 0.16 17.24 12.21
CA VAL A 221 -0.91 16.96 11.26
C VAL A 221 -1.05 18.14 10.30
N LEU A 222 -1.22 17.85 9.01
CA LEU A 222 -1.24 18.86 7.96
C LEU A 222 -2.64 19.14 7.44
N GLY A 223 -2.91 20.41 7.15
CA GLY A 223 -4.11 20.89 6.49
C GLY A 223 -5.42 20.59 7.23
N ASP A 224 -6.53 20.90 6.57
CA ASP A 224 -7.88 20.57 7.06
C ASP A 224 -8.15 19.05 7.01
N GLY A 225 -7.41 18.32 6.18
CA GLY A 225 -7.48 16.85 6.08
C GLY A 225 -6.86 16.09 7.25
N GLU A 226 -6.12 16.78 8.12
CA GLU A 226 -5.39 16.23 9.28
C GLU A 226 -4.45 15.08 8.87
N VAL A 227 -3.68 15.29 7.80
CA VAL A 227 -2.74 14.28 7.29
C VAL A 227 -1.59 14.14 8.27
N SER A 228 -1.41 12.97 8.85
CA SER A 228 -0.40 12.77 9.91
C SER A 228 1.01 12.72 9.34
N VAL A 229 1.93 13.43 9.98
CA VAL A 229 3.36 13.45 9.63
C VAL A 229 4.08 12.28 10.32
N PRO A 230 4.63 11.31 9.59
CA PRO A 230 5.38 10.21 10.18
C PRO A 230 6.65 10.69 10.87
N THR A 231 6.98 10.08 12.02
CA THR A 231 8.26 10.34 12.69
C THR A 231 9.43 9.66 12.00
N HIS A 232 9.16 8.51 11.37
CA HIS A 232 10.14 7.65 10.73
C HIS A 232 9.50 6.95 9.53
N PHE A 233 10.33 6.38 8.67
CA PHE A 233 9.93 5.49 7.59
C PHE A 233 10.69 4.18 7.67
N PHE A 234 10.12 3.13 7.08
CA PHE A 234 10.83 1.88 6.87
C PHE A 234 10.84 1.49 5.39
N LYS A 235 11.85 0.71 5.01
CA LYS A 235 11.80 -0.18 3.85
C LYS A 235 12.20 -1.59 4.29
N VAL A 236 11.35 -2.58 4.00
CA VAL A 236 11.67 -4.00 4.13
C VAL A 236 11.85 -4.56 2.73
N ILE A 237 13.03 -5.10 2.46
CA ILE A 237 13.49 -5.46 1.12
C ILE A 237 13.81 -6.95 1.10
N VAL A 238 13.13 -7.70 0.24
CA VAL A 238 13.46 -9.10 -0.04
C VAL A 238 14.12 -9.18 -1.40
N ILE A 239 15.30 -9.78 -1.44
CA ILE A 239 16.12 -9.92 -2.64
C ILE A 239 16.07 -11.39 -3.06
N GLU A 240 15.54 -11.67 -4.25
CA GLU A 240 15.60 -12.98 -4.87
C GLU A 240 16.90 -13.06 -5.69
N THR A 241 17.88 -13.80 -5.18
CA THR A 241 19.17 -13.99 -5.85
C THR A 241 19.01 -14.84 -7.12
N ASN A 242 20.01 -14.81 -8.00
CA ASN A 242 19.96 -15.57 -9.26
C ASN A 242 19.94 -17.10 -9.06
N ASP A 243 20.42 -17.60 -7.93
CA ASP A 243 20.34 -19.00 -7.50
C ASP A 243 19.03 -19.33 -6.73
N GLY A 244 18.11 -18.36 -6.62
CA GLY A 244 16.77 -18.55 -6.03
C GLY A 244 16.73 -18.51 -4.51
N GLN A 245 17.79 -18.06 -3.84
CA GLN A 245 17.76 -17.77 -2.41
C GLN A 245 17.05 -16.44 -2.15
N LEU A 246 16.51 -16.29 -0.95
CA LEU A 246 15.88 -15.06 -0.50
C LEU A 246 16.74 -14.42 0.59
N GLU A 247 17.24 -13.23 0.30
CA GLU A 247 17.92 -12.37 1.27
C GLU A 247 16.97 -11.28 1.77
N LEU A 248 17.19 -10.81 3.00
CA LEU A 248 16.37 -9.79 3.64
C LEU A 248 17.26 -8.65 4.16
N GLU A 249 16.89 -7.44 3.80
CA GLU A 249 17.39 -6.20 4.37
C GLU A 249 16.22 -5.34 4.84
N SER A 250 16.40 -4.64 5.96
CA SER A 250 15.35 -3.81 6.52
C SER A 250 15.93 -2.56 7.16
N TYR A 251 15.35 -1.42 6.80
CA TYR A 251 15.82 -0.09 7.16
C TYR A 251 14.71 0.64 7.93
N MET A 252 15.11 1.41 8.93
CA MET A 252 14.25 2.34 9.65
C MET A 252 14.97 3.67 9.75
N MET A 253 14.37 4.74 9.23
CA MET A 253 15.02 6.03 9.04
C MET A 253 14.16 7.15 9.63
N PRO A 254 14.74 8.10 10.38
CA PRO A 254 14.00 9.24 10.91
C PRO A 254 13.57 10.17 9.78
N ASN A 255 12.35 10.72 9.88
CA ASN A 255 11.84 11.75 8.97
C ASN A 255 12.44 13.12 9.34
N SER A 256 13.75 13.26 9.17
CA SER A 256 14.50 14.45 9.55
C SER A 256 15.63 14.69 8.57
N SER A 257 15.97 15.95 8.33
CA SER A 257 17.17 16.30 7.56
C SER A 257 18.43 15.80 8.28
N PRO A 258 19.44 15.31 7.54
CA PRO A 258 20.76 15.05 8.11
C PRO A 258 21.40 16.34 8.62
N GLU A 259 22.34 16.23 9.56
CA GLU A 259 23.09 17.40 10.03
C GLU A 259 24.01 17.95 8.93
N GLU A 260 24.29 19.25 8.96
CA GLU A 260 25.15 19.88 7.95
C GLU A 260 26.56 19.25 7.96
N GLY A 261 26.96 18.67 6.83
CA GLY A 261 28.26 17.99 6.68
C GLY A 261 28.30 16.55 7.19
N GLU A 262 27.18 16.00 7.67
CA GLU A 262 27.06 14.59 8.00
C GLU A 262 27.07 13.72 6.73
N GLU A 263 27.93 12.70 6.72
CA GLU A 263 27.95 11.72 5.64
C GLU A 263 26.87 10.66 5.89
N ILE A 264 25.94 10.52 4.95
CA ILE A 264 24.85 9.55 5.03
C ILE A 264 25.40 8.16 4.74
N ASN A 265 25.46 7.31 5.77
CA ASN A 265 25.76 5.89 5.61
C ASN A 265 24.51 5.04 5.83
N LEU A 266 24.02 4.40 4.76
CA LEU A 266 22.83 3.55 4.80
C LEU A 266 22.92 2.41 5.82
N GLU A 267 24.12 1.89 6.11
CA GLU A 267 24.31 0.83 7.11
C GLU A 267 23.88 1.25 8.52
N ASN A 268 23.91 2.55 8.83
CA ASN A 268 23.49 3.08 10.13
C ASN A 268 21.99 2.89 10.38
N PHE A 269 21.19 2.78 9.32
CA PHE A 269 19.73 2.64 9.39
C PHE A 269 19.25 1.19 9.33
N LEU A 270 20.17 0.23 9.16
CA LEU A 270 19.83 -1.20 9.20
C LEU A 270 19.22 -1.56 10.56
N THR A 271 18.01 -2.08 10.50
CA THR A 271 17.18 -2.32 11.67
C THR A 271 16.65 -3.75 11.64
N PRO A 272 16.64 -4.50 12.76
CA PRO A 272 16.02 -5.81 12.80
C PRO A 272 14.53 -5.76 12.44
N LEU A 273 14.06 -6.68 11.58
CA LEU A 273 12.67 -6.73 11.12
C LEU A 273 11.66 -6.69 12.28
N CYS A 274 11.95 -7.37 13.39
CA CYS A 274 11.08 -7.41 14.55
C CYS A 274 10.82 -6.03 15.19
N GLN A 275 11.76 -5.09 15.09
CA GLN A 275 11.53 -3.72 15.56
C GLN A 275 10.55 -2.98 14.65
N ILE A 276 10.68 -3.17 13.33
CA ILE A 276 9.73 -2.60 12.36
C ILE A 276 8.35 -3.22 12.55
N GLU A 277 8.25 -4.54 12.72
CA GLU A 277 6.98 -5.23 13.04
C GLU A 277 6.36 -4.71 14.33
N HIS A 278 7.16 -4.53 15.38
CA HIS A 278 6.71 -3.97 16.65
C HIS A 278 6.15 -2.55 16.51
N HIS A 279 6.86 -1.66 15.80
CA HIS A 279 6.46 -0.25 15.68
C HIS A 279 5.37 0.00 14.65
N SER A 280 5.28 -0.82 13.61
CA SER A 280 4.26 -0.73 12.55
C SER A 280 2.96 -1.45 12.91
N GLY A 281 3.01 -2.46 13.79
CA GLY A 281 1.89 -3.38 14.02
C GLY A 281 1.62 -4.32 12.84
N LEU A 282 2.58 -4.44 11.91
CA LEU A 282 2.52 -5.32 10.75
C LEU A 282 3.30 -6.61 11.02
N ILE A 283 2.91 -7.67 10.31
CA ILE A 283 3.70 -8.90 10.19
C ILE A 283 3.97 -9.10 8.70
N PHE A 284 5.23 -9.09 8.30
CA PHE A 284 5.60 -9.10 6.88
C PHE A 284 5.56 -10.51 6.29
N PHE A 285 6.00 -11.50 7.07
CA PHE A 285 6.11 -12.90 6.62
C PHE A 285 5.39 -13.84 7.60
N PRO A 286 4.04 -13.81 7.64
CA PRO A 286 3.26 -14.65 8.58
C PRO A 286 3.44 -16.15 8.29
N GLU A 287 3.69 -16.50 7.03
CA GLU A 287 4.13 -17.83 6.62
C GLU A 287 5.65 -17.88 6.74
N LYS A 288 6.17 -18.77 7.62
CA LYS A 288 7.60 -18.90 7.94
C LYS A 288 8.44 -19.22 6.70
N LYS A 289 8.88 -18.19 5.98
CA LYS A 289 9.91 -18.30 4.93
C LYS A 289 11.29 -18.19 5.58
N CYS A 290 12.23 -19.04 5.16
CA CYS A 290 13.62 -18.93 5.57
C CYS A 290 14.31 -17.86 4.71
N PHE A 291 14.84 -16.82 5.34
CA PHE A 291 15.65 -15.79 4.69
C PHE A 291 17.08 -15.86 5.20
N SER A 292 18.06 -15.73 4.31
CA SER A 292 19.43 -15.39 4.72
C SER A 292 19.49 -13.89 4.98
N SER A 293 19.47 -13.50 6.24
CA SER A 293 19.55 -12.09 6.63
C SER A 293 21.00 -11.58 6.58
N ASN A 294 21.24 -10.43 5.94
CA ASN A 294 22.54 -9.76 5.97
C ASN A 294 22.78 -8.93 7.25
N ASN A 295 21.83 -8.88 8.19
CA ASN A 295 22.03 -8.37 9.57
C ASN A 295 22.99 -9.24 10.43
N LYS A 296 23.93 -9.97 9.81
CA LYS A 296 24.89 -10.88 10.46
C LYS A 296 25.74 -10.23 11.55
N ARG A 297 25.87 -8.89 11.56
CA ARG A 297 26.62 -8.17 12.61
C ARG A 297 25.78 -7.83 13.86
N ARG A 298 24.44 -7.90 13.80
CA ARG A 298 23.56 -7.62 14.95
C ARG A 298 22.32 -8.51 14.95
N GLY A 299 22.53 -9.80 15.24
CA GLY A 299 21.54 -10.62 15.94
C GLY A 299 20.13 -10.72 15.33
N ALA A 300 20.00 -10.83 14.01
CA ALA A 300 18.75 -11.26 13.40
C ALA A 300 18.46 -12.73 13.76
N ARG A 301 17.94 -12.96 14.97
CA ARG A 301 17.10 -14.14 15.22
C ARG A 301 15.77 -13.85 14.57
N LEU A 302 15.50 -14.52 13.45
CA LEU A 302 14.12 -14.80 13.04
C LEU A 302 13.46 -15.47 14.26
N HIS A 303 12.67 -14.70 15.02
CA HIS A 303 11.95 -15.26 16.14
C HIS A 303 10.89 -16.21 15.56
N ALA A 304 11.00 -17.49 15.91
CA ALA A 304 9.88 -18.40 15.79
C ALA A 304 8.79 -17.91 16.76
N LEU A 305 7.75 -17.29 16.21
CA LEU A 305 6.42 -17.30 16.83
C LEU A 305 5.72 -18.62 16.49
#